data_AF-A0A7S1XR15-F1
#
_entry.id   AF-A0A7S1XR15-F1
#
_cell.length_a   1.000
_cell.length_b   1.000
_cell.length_c   1.000
_cell.angle_alpha   90.00
_cell.angle_beta   90.00
_cell.angle_gamma   90.00
#
_symmetry.space_group_name_H-M   'P 1'
#
loop_
_entity.id
_entity.type
_entity.pdbx_description
1 polymer ?
#
loop_
_entity_poly.entity_id
_entity_poly.type
_entity_poly.pdbx_seq_one_letter_code
_entity_poly.pdbx_strand_id
1 'polypeptide(L)'
;SPTMQRYMASFANAQDGMAGAGNMDQSKLEINPKHPIITALKAKVASNDADAQANARLIYDLAAMTGGYTIEDPAAFAKSVQSLLQTQIATADAGAADSGADSEDDAPAKAVEVIE
;
A
#
# COMPACT_ATOMS: atom_id res chain seq x y z
N SER A 1 -0.90 8.69 18.51
CA SER A 1 0.14 9.40 17.72
C SER A 1 1.02 8.37 17.03
N PRO A 2 1.36 8.56 15.74
CA PRO A 2 2.22 7.66 14.97
C PRO A 2 3.58 7.43 15.64
N THR A 3 4.17 8.46 16.24
CA THR A 3 5.46 8.36 16.96
C THR A 3 5.38 7.42 18.17
N MET A 4 4.27 7.47 18.91
CA MET A 4 4.04 6.61 20.07
C MET A 4 3.77 5.17 19.66
N GLN A 5 3.03 4.96 18.58
CA GLN A 5 2.80 3.63 17.99
C GLN A 5 4.12 2.99 17.57
N ARG A 6 4.99 3.74 16.88
CA ARG A 6 6.33 3.27 16.50
C ARG A 6 7.20 2.96 17.71
N TYR A 7 7.19 3.83 18.73
CA TYR A 7 7.90 3.60 19.98
C TYR A 7 7.39 2.30 20.63
N MET A 8 6.10 2.19 20.93
CA MET A 8 5.55 1.00 21.61
C MET A 8 5.75 -0.30 20.80
N ALA A 9 5.67 -0.25 19.47
CA ALA A 9 6.03 -1.38 18.61
C ALA A 9 7.52 -1.79 18.77
N SER A 10 8.45 -0.82 18.80
CA SER A 10 9.87 -1.11 19.05
C SER A 10 10.14 -1.65 20.46
N PHE A 11 9.42 -1.14 21.48
CA PHE A 11 9.55 -1.62 22.86
C PHE A 11 8.98 -3.02 23.03
N ALA A 12 7.85 -3.32 22.38
CA ALA A 12 7.26 -4.66 22.38
C ALA A 12 8.16 -5.70 21.70
N ASN A 13 8.83 -5.32 20.60
CA ASN A 13 9.80 -6.19 19.93
C ASN A 13 11.10 -6.37 20.74
N ALA A 14 11.47 -5.38 21.57
CA ALA A 14 12.69 -5.41 22.37
C ALA A 14 12.52 -6.08 23.75
N GLN A 15 11.28 -6.13 24.28
CA GLN A 15 10.99 -6.67 25.60
C GLN A 15 9.92 -7.77 25.46
N ASP A 16 10.38 -9.01 25.58
CA ASP A 16 9.70 -10.28 25.28
C ASP A 16 8.54 -10.62 26.25
N GLY A 17 7.62 -9.67 26.46
CA GLY A 17 6.58 -9.79 27.49
C GLY A 17 5.40 -8.82 27.43
N MET A 18 5.32 -7.89 26.45
CA MET A 18 4.21 -6.94 26.33
C MET A 18 3.29 -7.19 25.12
N ALA A 19 3.17 -8.45 24.69
CA ALA A 19 2.38 -8.90 23.53
C ALA A 19 0.84 -8.69 23.64
N GLY A 20 0.36 -7.93 24.63
CA GLY A 20 -1.06 -7.67 24.90
C GLY A 20 -1.53 -6.23 24.69
N ALA A 21 -0.64 -5.27 24.37
CA ALA A 21 -1.02 -3.87 24.16
C ALA A 21 -1.56 -3.59 22.73
N GLY A 22 -1.87 -4.64 21.96
CA GLY A 22 -2.15 -4.62 20.52
C GLY A 22 -3.47 -3.96 20.09
N ASN A 23 -4.22 -3.35 21.00
CA ASN A 23 -5.38 -2.52 20.66
C ASN A 23 -5.10 -1.06 20.99
N MET A 24 -4.04 -0.52 20.40
CA MET A 24 -3.96 0.91 20.20
C MET A 24 -5.11 1.33 19.30
N ASP A 25 -5.81 2.41 19.68
CA ASP A 25 -6.89 3.04 18.91
C ASP A 25 -6.64 2.94 17.39
N GLN A 26 -7.61 2.39 16.65
CA GLN A 26 -7.51 2.29 15.21
C GLN A 26 -7.39 3.69 14.60
N SER A 27 -6.42 3.86 13.71
CA SER A 27 -6.19 5.11 13.01
C SER A 27 -7.42 5.49 12.18
N LYS A 28 -7.94 6.70 12.39
CA LYS A 28 -9.08 7.23 11.62
C LYS A 28 -8.57 7.97 10.39
N LEU A 29 -8.98 7.54 9.19
CA LEU A 29 -8.73 8.28 7.96
C LEU A 29 -9.78 9.38 7.79
N GLU A 30 -9.37 10.63 7.91
CA GLU A 30 -10.22 11.78 7.59
C GLU A 30 -10.05 12.19 6.13
N ILE A 31 -11.16 12.42 5.43
CA ILE A 31 -11.18 12.69 3.99
C ILE A 31 -11.74 14.09 3.72
N ASN A 32 -11.09 14.86 2.85
CA ASN A 32 -11.62 16.12 2.34
C ASN A 32 -12.55 15.89 1.14
N PRO A 33 -13.88 16.12 1.26
CA PRO A 33 -14.84 15.85 0.20
C PRO A 33 -14.73 16.81 -1.00
N LYS A 34 -14.05 17.96 -0.85
CA LYS A 34 -13.87 18.94 -1.92
C LYS A 34 -12.62 18.66 -2.77
N HIS A 35 -11.78 17.71 -2.37
CA HIS A 35 -10.55 17.42 -3.08
C HIS A 35 -10.83 16.70 -4.42
N PRO A 36 -10.27 17.13 -5.56
CA PRO A 36 -10.57 16.56 -6.88
C PRO A 36 -10.41 15.04 -6.95
N ILE A 37 -9.38 14.49 -6.31
CA ILE A 37 -9.12 13.03 -6.27
C ILE A 37 -10.28 12.27 -5.59
N ILE A 38 -10.85 12.83 -4.51
CA ILE A 38 -11.93 12.18 -3.78
C ILE A 38 -13.23 12.23 -4.57
N THR A 39 -13.49 13.33 -5.25
CA THR A 39 -14.63 13.45 -6.17
C THR A 39 -14.53 12.46 -7.33
N ALA A 40 -13.33 12.31 -7.92
CA ALA A 40 -13.07 11.34 -8.99
C ALA A 40 -13.21 9.89 -8.48
N LEU A 41 -12.69 9.60 -7.28
CA LEU A 41 -12.86 8.30 -6.64
C LEU A 41 -14.33 7.97 -6.40
N LYS A 42 -15.12 8.94 -5.90
CA LYS A 42 -16.56 8.78 -5.72
C LYS A 42 -17.28 8.42 -7.02
N ALA A 43 -16.91 9.06 -8.13
CA ALA A 43 -17.47 8.74 -9.44
C ALA A 43 -17.12 7.31 -9.88
N LYS A 44 -15.87 6.88 -9.71
CA LYS A 44 -15.42 5.51 -9.99
C LYS A 44 -16.15 4.46 -9.15
N VAL A 45 -16.34 4.73 -7.86
CA VAL A 45 -17.12 3.85 -6.97
C VAL A 45 -18.58 3.77 -7.43
N ALA A 46 -19.19 4.90 -7.80
CA ALA A 46 -20.57 4.93 -8.27
C ALA A 46 -20.78 4.18 -9.59
N SER A 47 -19.77 4.12 -10.45
CA SER A 47 -19.78 3.35 -11.70
C SER A 47 -19.33 1.89 -11.55
N ASN A 48 -19.03 1.44 -10.32
CA ASN A 48 -18.50 0.11 -10.03
C ASN A 48 -17.23 -0.23 -10.86
N ASP A 49 -16.36 0.77 -11.02
CA ASP A 49 -15.07 0.65 -11.71
C ASP A 49 -14.15 -0.34 -10.97
N ALA A 50 -13.54 -1.27 -11.69
CA ALA A 50 -12.70 -2.32 -11.11
C ALA A 50 -11.50 -1.76 -10.33
N ASP A 51 -11.00 -0.59 -10.72
CA ASP A 51 -9.85 0.04 -10.09
C ASP A 51 -10.24 0.91 -8.88
N ALA A 52 -11.53 1.06 -8.58
CA ALA A 52 -11.99 1.93 -7.49
C ALA A 52 -11.40 1.51 -6.13
N GLN A 53 -11.37 0.20 -5.86
CA GLN A 53 -10.80 -0.35 -4.63
C GLN A 53 -9.28 -0.15 -4.56
N ALA A 54 -8.58 -0.40 -5.67
CA ALA A 54 -7.12 -0.24 -5.76
C ALA A 54 -6.73 1.23 -5.56
N ASN A 55 -7.45 2.16 -6.19
CA ASN A 55 -7.24 3.60 -6.02
C ASN A 55 -7.53 4.06 -4.58
N ALA A 56 -8.58 3.55 -3.95
CA ALA A 56 -8.88 3.85 -2.55
C ALA A 56 -7.78 3.36 -1.60
N ARG A 57 -7.25 2.15 -1.85
CA ARG A 57 -6.12 1.59 -1.09
C ARG A 57 -4.86 2.43 -1.25
N LEU A 58 -4.52 2.86 -2.47
CA LEU A 58 -3.36 3.70 -2.71
C LEU A 58 -3.46 5.06 -2.00
N ILE A 59 -4.65 5.66 -1.96
CA ILE A 59 -4.90 6.89 -1.19
C ILE A 59 -4.73 6.66 0.32
N TYR A 60 -5.19 5.51 0.83
CA TYR A 60 -5.00 5.13 2.22
C TYR A 60 -3.51 4.97 2.58
N ASP A 61 -2.76 4.23 1.76
CA ASP A 61 -1.33 4.00 2.00
C ASP A 61 -0.53 5.31 1.90
N LEU A 62 -0.89 6.20 0.97
CA LEU A 62 -0.31 7.54 0.86
C LEU A 62 -0.59 8.40 2.10
N ALA A 63 -1.83 8.37 2.61
CA ALA A 63 -2.20 9.08 3.83
C ALA A 63 -1.47 8.53 5.06
N ALA A 64 -1.32 7.20 5.15
CA ALA A 64 -0.56 6.55 6.21
C ALA A 64 0.92 6.98 6.16
N MET A 65 1.55 6.94 4.99
CA MET A 65 2.93 7.35 4.78
C MET A 65 3.18 8.81 5.16
N THR A 66 2.35 9.73 4.65
CA THR A 66 2.48 11.18 4.93
C THR A 66 2.13 11.52 6.37
N GLY A 67 1.20 10.80 6.98
CA GLY A 67 0.85 10.90 8.41
C GLY A 67 1.90 10.31 9.35
N GLY A 68 2.98 9.71 8.84
CA GLY A 68 4.02 9.10 9.66
C GLY A 68 3.61 7.77 10.31
N TYR A 69 2.52 7.15 9.83
CA TYR A 69 2.16 5.79 10.19
C TYR A 69 3.08 4.79 9.48
N THR A 70 3.04 3.54 9.92
CA THR A 70 3.73 2.45 9.23
C THR A 70 2.80 1.89 8.16
N ILE A 71 3.31 1.69 6.94
CA ILE A 71 2.55 1.00 5.89
C ILE A 71 2.50 -0.48 6.24
N GLU A 72 1.31 -1.08 6.23
CA GLU A 72 1.13 -2.51 6.56
C GLU A 72 1.82 -3.43 5.55
N ASP A 73 1.68 -3.12 4.25
CA ASP A 73 2.30 -3.87 3.15
C ASP A 73 3.02 -2.91 2.18
N PRO A 74 4.33 -2.66 2.41
CA PRO A 74 5.12 -1.81 1.54
C PRO A 74 5.28 -2.38 0.12
N ALA A 75 5.27 -3.70 -0.05
CA ALA A 75 5.45 -4.35 -1.34
C ALA A 75 4.22 -4.16 -2.23
N ALA A 76 3.01 -4.32 -1.67
CA ALA A 76 1.76 -4.03 -2.37
C ALA A 76 1.68 -2.56 -2.78
N PHE A 77 2.02 -1.63 -1.89
CA PHE A 77 2.05 -0.20 -2.21
C PHE A 77 3.01 0.12 -3.37
N ALA A 78 4.24 -0.44 -3.34
CA ALA A 78 5.21 -0.26 -4.42
C ALA A 78 4.70 -0.81 -5.76
N LYS A 79 4.07 -1.99 -5.77
CA LYS A 79 3.44 -2.58 -6.97
C LYS A 79 2.34 -1.68 -7.54
N SER A 80 1.47 -1.12 -6.69
CA SER A 80 0.41 -0.21 -7.14
C SER A 80 0.97 1.10 -7.72
N VAL A 81 2.03 1.65 -7.13
CA VAL A 81 2.71 2.84 -7.68
C VAL A 81 3.39 2.53 -9.01
N GLN A 82 4.07 1.38 -9.12
CA GLN A 82 4.69 0.94 -10.37
C GLN A 82 3.65 0.75 -11.48
N SER A 83 2.52 0.11 -11.18
CA SER A 83 1.43 -0.07 -12.12
C SER A 83 0.89 1.27 -12.62
N LEU A 84 0.68 2.24 -11.72
CA LEU A 84 0.27 3.59 -12.10
C LEU A 84 1.29 4.25 -13.05
N LEU A 85 2.59 4.15 -12.74
CA LEU A 85 3.66 4.68 -13.58
C LEU A 85 3.69 4.02 -14.96
N GLN A 86 3.55 2.70 -15.00
CA GLN A 86 3.47 1.94 -16.25
C GLN A 86 2.27 2.38 -17.09
N THR A 87 1.09 2.53 -16.50
CA THR A 87 -0.08 3.03 -17.22
C THR A 87 0.17 4.43 -17.78
N GLN A 88 0.74 5.34 -16.98
CA GLN A 88 1.03 6.71 -17.43
C GLN A 88 2.04 6.75 -18.59
N ILE A 89 3.12 5.97 -18.48
CA ILE A 89 4.14 5.88 -19.53
C ILE A 89 3.57 5.19 -20.77
N ALA A 90 2.82 4.10 -20.62
CA ALA A 90 2.15 3.42 -21.73
C ALA A 90 1.13 4.33 -22.42
N THR A 91 0.37 5.16 -21.68
CA THR A 91 -0.51 6.16 -22.31
C THR A 91 0.25 7.31 -22.98
N ALA A 92 1.50 7.58 -22.57
CA ALA A 92 2.37 8.51 -23.27
C ALA A 92 2.98 7.91 -24.55
N ASP A 93 3.15 6.58 -24.58
CA ASP A 93 3.74 5.81 -25.69
C ASP A 93 2.71 5.14 -26.62
N ALA A 94 1.42 5.19 -26.29
CA ALA A 94 0.29 4.62 -27.06
C ALA A 94 0.02 5.31 -28.43
N GLY A 95 1.05 5.89 -29.04
CA GLY A 95 1.23 5.96 -30.49
C GLY A 95 1.81 4.67 -31.11
N ALA A 96 2.14 3.64 -30.33
CA ALA A 96 2.56 2.33 -30.84
C ALA A 96 1.94 1.18 -30.03
N ALA A 97 1.62 0.09 -30.73
CA ALA A 97 0.66 -0.92 -30.32
C ALA A 97 1.26 -2.12 -29.56
N ASP A 98 0.41 -2.66 -28.68
CA ASP A 98 0.14 -4.07 -28.37
C ASP A 98 1.07 -4.92 -27.47
N SER A 99 0.36 -5.53 -26.50
CA SER A 99 0.49 -6.78 -25.75
C SER A 99 1.81 -7.30 -25.16
N GLY A 100 1.70 -7.76 -23.90
CA GLY A 100 2.13 -9.12 -23.56
C GLY A 100 2.99 -9.28 -22.31
N ALA A 101 2.43 -10.01 -21.35
CA ALA A 101 3.10 -10.89 -20.37
C ALA A 101 4.00 -10.24 -19.30
N ASP A 102 3.60 -10.40 -18.03
CA ASP A 102 4.22 -11.48 -17.24
C ASP A 102 3.37 -11.85 -16.02
N SER A 103 2.87 -13.08 -16.06
CA SER A 103 2.41 -13.82 -14.90
C SER A 103 3.63 -14.51 -14.26
N GLU A 104 3.72 -14.38 -12.93
CA GLU A 104 4.26 -15.39 -12.01
C GLU A 104 5.65 -15.99 -12.30
N ASP A 105 6.68 -15.45 -11.63
CA ASP A 105 7.75 -16.27 -11.05
C ASP A 105 8.18 -15.66 -9.70
N ASP A 106 7.48 -16.06 -8.63
CA ASP A 106 7.99 -15.95 -7.26
C ASP A 106 8.26 -17.37 -6.76
N ALA A 107 9.42 -17.90 -7.14
CA ALA A 107 9.98 -19.10 -6.53
C ALA A 107 10.77 -18.68 -5.27
N PRO A 108 10.43 -19.18 -4.06
CA PRO A 108 11.16 -18.81 -2.86
C PRO A 108 12.56 -19.43 -2.87
N ALA A 109 13.56 -18.59 -2.61
CA ALA A 109 14.96 -18.95 -2.49
C ALA A 109 15.18 -20.08 -1.47
N LYS A 110 15.88 -21.15 -1.88
CA LYS A 110 16.20 -22.31 -1.05
C LYS A 110 17.04 -21.95 0.18
N ALA A 111 16.71 -22.64 1.26
CA ALA A 111 17.40 -22.66 2.54
C ALA A 111 18.91 -22.91 2.43
N VAL A 112 19.68 -22.15 3.21
CA VAL A 112 21.10 -22.38 3.46
C VAL A 112 21.23 -23.54 4.45
N GLU A 113 21.71 -24.68 3.96
CA GLU A 113 22.11 -25.82 4.79
C GLU A 113 23.52 -25.54 5.35
N VAL A 114 23.60 -25.34 6.66
CA VAL A 114 24.86 -25.32 7.41
C VAL A 114 25.24 -26.77 7.68
N ILE A 115 26.32 -27.25 7.07
CA ILE A 115 26.94 -28.53 7.39
C ILE A 115 28.12 -28.24 8.34
N GLU A 116 28.17 -29.04 9.42
CA GLU A 116 29.15 -29.03 10.52
C GLU A 116 30.63 -28.97 10.12
#